data_AF-A0A536F0U6-F1
#
_entry.id   AF-A0A536F0U6-F1
#
_cell.length_a   1.000
_cell.length_b   1.000
_cell.length_c   1.000
_cell.angle_alpha   90.00
_cell.angle_beta   90.00
_cell.angle_gamma   90.00
#
_symmetry.space_group_name_H-M   'P 1'
#
loop_
_entity.id
_entity.type
_entity.pdbx_description
1 polymer ?
#
loop_
_entity_poly.entity_id
_entity_poly.type
_entity_poly.pdbx_seq_one_letter_code
_entity_poly.pdbx_strand_id
1 'polypeptide(L)'
;MDAKERARLISQYRDGYQVVVEALDGVTEEELDRSATGEWTPRQIAHHLADSEMMSAIRIRRLLAEPEPVIYGYDEKGFAERLTSDRPIQPSLEAMRWARETCSQLLDRMTEDDWRIVGRHTESGPYGTEDWLRIYAAHAHDHA
;
A
#
# COMPACT_ATOMS: atom_id res chain seq x y z
N MET A 1 -15.17 -0.26 -13.12
CA MET A 1 -15.61 -1.03 -11.94
C MET A 1 -16.98 -0.52 -11.52
N ASP A 2 -17.89 -1.36 -11.04
CA ASP A 2 -19.18 -0.85 -10.55
C ASP A 2 -19.07 -0.31 -9.10
N ALA A 3 -20.09 0.43 -8.66
CA ALA A 3 -20.09 1.08 -7.34
C ALA A 3 -20.07 0.07 -6.17
N LYS A 4 -20.67 -1.11 -6.35
CA LYS A 4 -20.72 -2.14 -5.30
C LYS A 4 -19.34 -2.74 -5.10
N GLU A 5 -18.64 -3.05 -6.20
CA GLU A 5 -17.29 -3.56 -6.15
C GLU A 5 -16.31 -2.53 -5.59
N ARG A 6 -16.44 -1.24 -5.95
CA ARG A 6 -15.66 -0.16 -5.32
C ARG A 6 -15.87 -0.10 -3.81
N ALA A 7 -17.12 -0.15 -3.34
CA ALA A 7 -17.43 -0.12 -1.92
C ALA A 7 -16.78 -1.29 -1.17
N ARG A 8 -16.80 -2.49 -1.75
CA ARG A 8 -16.13 -3.68 -1.20
C ARG A 8 -14.61 -3.47 -1.08
N LEU A 9 -13.97 -3.02 -2.15
CA LEU A 9 -12.52 -2.80 -2.17
C LEU A 9 -12.10 -1.65 -1.25
N ILE A 10 -12.89 -0.58 -1.13
CA ILE A 10 -12.62 0.51 -0.17
C ILE A 10 -12.70 -0.01 1.27
N SER A 11 -13.68 -0.88 1.58
CA SER A 11 -13.75 -1.53 2.88
C SER A 11 -12.51 -2.38 3.16
N GLN A 12 -12.10 -3.22 2.19
CA GLN A 12 -10.89 -4.05 2.30
C GLN A 12 -9.63 -3.20 2.44
N TYR A 13 -9.54 -2.08 1.72
CA TYR A 13 -8.45 -1.11 1.83
C TYR A 13 -8.34 -0.56 3.27
N ARG A 14 -9.45 -0.11 3.84
CA ARG A 14 -9.48 0.45 5.21
C ARG A 14 -9.07 -0.56 6.27
N ASP A 15 -9.45 -1.81 6.10
CA ASP A 15 -9.15 -2.90 7.02
C ASP A 15 -7.66 -3.31 7.03
N GLY A 16 -6.92 -3.01 5.96
CA GLY A 16 -5.56 -3.55 5.76
C GLY A 16 -4.56 -3.27 6.87
N TYR A 17 -4.64 -2.13 7.57
CA TYR A 17 -3.75 -1.88 8.72
C TYR A 17 -4.05 -2.82 9.90
N GLN A 18 -5.34 -3.06 10.17
CA GLN A 18 -5.77 -3.92 11.27
C GLN A 18 -5.28 -5.34 11.04
N VAL A 19 -5.48 -5.89 9.84
CA VAL A 19 -5.07 -7.27 9.50
C VAL A 19 -3.56 -7.47 9.67
N VAL A 20 -2.74 -6.52 9.26
CA VAL A 20 -1.28 -6.59 9.42
C VAL A 20 -0.86 -6.56 10.90
N VAL A 21 -1.47 -5.68 11.70
CA VAL A 21 -1.16 -5.61 13.15
C VAL A 21 -1.60 -6.88 13.87
N GLU A 22 -2.76 -7.44 13.52
CA GLU A 22 -3.24 -8.71 14.07
C GLU A 22 -2.32 -9.88 13.70
N ALA A 23 -1.80 -9.92 12.47
CA ALA A 23 -0.84 -10.95 12.04
C ALA A 23 0.51 -10.88 12.78
N LEU A 24 0.89 -9.70 13.27
CA LEU A 24 2.10 -9.47 14.05
C LEU A 24 1.89 -9.60 15.57
N ASP A 25 0.66 -9.85 16.04
CA ASP A 25 0.38 -9.97 17.46
C ASP A 25 1.11 -11.18 18.07
N GLY A 26 1.83 -10.94 19.17
CA GLY A 26 2.63 -11.96 19.84
C GLY A 26 3.93 -12.36 19.13
N VAL A 27 4.25 -11.80 17.95
CA VAL A 27 5.53 -12.06 17.26
C VAL A 27 6.68 -11.46 18.05
N THR A 28 7.69 -12.27 18.33
CA THR A 28 8.89 -11.84 19.06
C THR A 28 9.90 -11.13 18.14
N GLU A 29 10.79 -10.31 18.70
CA GLU A 29 11.87 -9.66 17.93
C GLU A 29 12.72 -10.65 17.14
N GLU A 30 12.97 -11.86 17.67
CA GLU A 30 13.76 -12.87 16.96
C GLU A 30 12.98 -13.49 15.78
N GLU A 31 11.66 -13.62 15.91
CA GLU A 31 10.80 -14.12 14.82
C GLU A 31 10.63 -13.10 13.70
N LEU A 32 10.70 -11.80 14.00
CA LEU A 32 10.69 -10.73 12.99
C LEU A 32 11.84 -10.86 11.97
N ASP A 33 12.93 -11.52 12.36
CA ASP A 33 14.15 -11.69 11.56
C ASP A 33 14.34 -13.11 11.01
N ARG A 34 13.29 -13.95 11.10
CA ARG A 34 13.29 -15.31 10.56
C ARG A 34 12.31 -15.44 9.40
N SER A 35 12.76 -16.10 8.33
CA SER A 35 11.94 -16.46 7.18
C SER A 35 11.91 -17.97 7.01
N ALA A 36 10.71 -18.54 6.93
CA ALA A 36 10.51 -20.00 6.77
C ALA A 36 10.84 -20.49 5.36
N THR A 37 10.67 -19.62 4.35
CA THR A 37 10.83 -19.94 2.92
C THR A 37 12.10 -19.34 2.31
N GLY A 38 12.82 -18.49 3.06
CA GLY A 38 13.93 -17.69 2.54
C GLY A 38 13.49 -16.45 1.77
N GLU A 39 12.18 -16.17 1.72
CA GLU A 39 11.60 -14.90 1.27
C GLU A 39 11.78 -13.80 2.34
N TRP A 40 11.17 -12.63 2.15
CA TRP A 40 11.27 -11.52 3.11
C TRP A 40 10.86 -11.93 4.53
N THR A 41 11.61 -11.43 5.52
CA THR A 41 11.26 -11.59 6.93
C THR A 41 10.06 -10.70 7.29
N PRO A 42 9.35 -10.97 8.41
CA PRO A 42 8.29 -10.07 8.87
C PRO A 42 8.75 -8.62 9.08
N ARG A 43 10.00 -8.38 9.53
CA ARG A 43 10.57 -7.03 9.63
C ARG A 43 10.65 -6.35 8.26
N GLN A 44 11.12 -7.07 7.24
CA GLN A 44 11.19 -6.56 5.87
C GLN A 44 9.81 -6.24 5.32
N ILE A 45 8.82 -7.11 5.56
CA ILE A 45 7.43 -6.90 5.14
C ILE A 45 6.83 -5.66 5.82
N ALA A 46 7.02 -5.47 7.12
CA ALA A 46 6.50 -4.30 7.84
C ALA A 46 7.07 -2.98 7.28
N HIS A 47 8.35 -2.96 6.90
CA HIS A 47 8.96 -1.79 6.26
C HIS A 47 8.51 -1.60 4.82
N HIS A 48 8.42 -2.68 4.04
CA HIS A 48 7.90 -2.66 2.68
C HIS A 48 6.48 -2.11 2.62
N LEU A 49 5.60 -2.56 3.53
CA LEU A 49 4.23 -2.05 3.62
C LEU A 49 4.21 -0.54 3.87
N ALA A 50 5.07 -0.03 4.76
CA ALA A 50 5.17 1.40 4.99
C ALA A 50 5.59 2.17 3.73
N ASP A 51 6.66 1.74 3.08
CA ASP A 51 7.20 2.40 1.89
C ASP A 51 6.21 2.34 0.72
N SER A 52 5.61 1.18 0.48
CA SER A 52 4.62 0.95 -0.58
C SER A 52 3.35 1.76 -0.37
N GLU A 53 2.83 1.85 0.87
CA GLU A 53 1.64 2.66 1.18
C GLU A 53 1.91 4.16 1.13
N MET A 54 3.11 4.63 1.52
CA MET A 54 3.49 6.03 1.34
C MET A 54 3.62 6.38 -0.15
N MET A 55 4.24 5.52 -0.94
CA MET A 55 4.29 5.67 -2.39
C MET A 55 2.88 5.70 -2.97
N SER A 56 2.04 4.74 -2.59
CA SER A 56 0.62 4.66 -2.94
C SER A 56 -0.13 5.98 -2.70
N ALA A 57 0.08 6.57 -1.52
CA ALA A 57 -0.56 7.82 -1.13
C ALA A 57 -0.17 8.99 -2.04
N ILE A 58 1.08 9.03 -2.51
CA ILE A 58 1.50 10.00 -3.52
C ILE A 58 0.86 9.68 -4.88
N ARG A 59 0.81 8.41 -5.29
CA ARG A 59 0.25 7.99 -6.58
C ARG A 59 -1.21 8.44 -6.75
N ILE A 60 -2.06 8.22 -5.76
CA ILE A 60 -3.47 8.62 -5.85
C ILE A 60 -3.64 10.15 -5.91
N ARG A 61 -2.82 10.90 -5.17
CA ARG A 61 -2.83 12.38 -5.23
C ARG A 61 -2.44 12.89 -6.61
N ARG A 62 -1.44 12.27 -7.25
CA ARG A 62 -1.06 12.61 -8.62
C ARG A 62 -2.18 12.33 -9.60
N LEU A 63 -2.76 11.13 -9.55
CA LEU A 63 -3.90 10.77 -10.40
C LEU A 63 -5.01 11.82 -10.28
N LEU A 64 -5.37 12.23 -9.07
CA LEU A 64 -6.49 13.14 -8.84
C LEU A 64 -6.19 14.63 -9.12
N ALA A 65 -4.93 15.06 -9.09
CA ALA A 65 -4.58 16.48 -9.09
C ALA A 65 -3.74 16.93 -10.30
N GLU A 66 -3.10 16.02 -11.02
CA GLU A 66 -2.25 16.35 -12.18
C GLU A 66 -3.02 16.10 -13.50
N PRO A 67 -2.90 16.99 -14.51
CA PRO A 67 -3.62 16.85 -15.78
C PRO A 67 -3.13 15.67 -16.65
N GLU A 68 -1.84 15.33 -16.54
CA GLU A 68 -1.21 14.20 -17.24
C GLU A 68 -0.40 13.36 -16.24
N PRO A 69 -1.08 12.59 -15.37
CA PRO A 69 -0.44 12.00 -14.20
C PRO A 69 0.57 10.92 -14.60
N VAL A 70 1.80 11.06 -14.08
CA VAL A 70 2.88 10.09 -14.26
C VAL A 70 3.17 9.39 -12.94
N ILE A 71 3.06 8.06 -12.96
CA ILE A 71 3.24 7.20 -11.81
C ILE A 71 4.59 6.49 -11.91
N TYR A 72 5.45 6.73 -10.92
CA TYR A 72 6.78 6.13 -10.90
C TYR A 72 6.76 4.78 -10.17
N GLY A 73 7.39 3.79 -10.80
CA GLY A 73 7.82 2.56 -10.14
C GLY A 73 9.00 2.82 -9.20
N TYR A 74 9.35 1.79 -8.42
CA TYR A 74 10.48 1.81 -7.51
C TYR A 74 10.98 0.37 -7.27
N ASP A 75 12.23 0.23 -6.87
CA ASP A 75 12.85 -1.06 -6.55
C ASP A 75 12.45 -1.51 -5.14
N GLU A 76 11.25 -2.09 -5.02
CA GLU A 76 10.71 -2.58 -3.74
C GLU A 76 11.63 -3.61 -3.06
N LYS A 77 12.25 -4.48 -3.85
CA LYS A 77 13.21 -5.46 -3.37
C LYS A 77 14.46 -4.79 -2.82
N GLY A 78 15.01 -3.84 -3.55
CA GLY A 78 16.12 -3.04 -3.07
C GLY A 78 15.80 -2.28 -1.79
N PHE A 79 14.57 -1.77 -1.62
CA PHE A 79 14.14 -1.09 -0.41
C PHE A 79 14.06 -2.06 0.77
N ALA A 80 13.32 -3.16 0.61
CA ALA A 80 13.15 -4.17 1.66
C ALA A 80 14.48 -4.78 2.13
N GLU A 81 15.43 -5.03 1.21
CA GLU A 81 16.73 -5.62 1.52
C GLU A 81 17.72 -4.60 2.12
N ARG A 82 17.76 -3.37 1.61
CA ARG A 82 18.81 -2.40 1.98
C ARG A 82 18.41 -1.44 3.10
N LEU A 83 17.12 -1.20 3.33
CA LEU A 83 16.62 -0.18 4.26
C LEU A 83 16.05 -0.74 5.56
N THR A 84 15.96 -2.06 5.69
CA THR A 84 15.40 -2.73 6.88
C THR A 84 16.37 -2.70 8.06
N SER A 85 17.56 -3.30 7.96
CA SER A 85 18.45 -3.50 9.13
C SER A 85 17.68 -4.07 10.33
N ASP A 86 18.17 -3.81 11.54
CA ASP A 86 17.60 -4.10 12.85
C ASP A 86 16.65 -3.00 13.38
N ARG A 87 16.15 -2.11 12.52
CA ARG A 87 15.36 -0.97 12.99
C ARG A 87 13.98 -1.40 13.51
N PRO A 88 13.39 -0.68 14.48
CA PRO A 88 12.06 -1.00 15.01
C PRO A 88 10.96 -0.89 13.93
N ILE A 89 9.99 -1.80 13.95
CA ILE A 89 8.88 -1.83 12.98
C ILE A 89 7.76 -0.83 13.30
N GLN A 90 7.58 -0.43 14.55
CA GLN A 90 6.45 0.40 14.97
C GLN A 90 6.30 1.71 14.18
N PRO A 91 7.38 2.50 13.91
CA PRO A 91 7.26 3.70 13.08
C PRO A 91 6.78 3.41 11.66
N SER A 92 7.11 2.24 11.11
CA SER A 92 6.68 1.82 9.77
C SER A 92 5.19 1.45 9.77
N LEU A 93 4.72 0.73 10.78
CA LEU A 93 3.29 0.43 10.94
C LEU A 93 2.46 1.73 11.09
N GLU A 94 2.95 2.72 11.83
CA GLU A 94 2.27 4.03 11.92
C GLU A 94 2.30 4.80 10.58
N ALA A 95 3.41 4.76 9.84
CA ALA A 95 3.48 5.37 8.52
C ALA A 95 2.47 4.73 7.55
N MET A 96 2.38 3.39 7.55
CA MET A 96 1.37 2.64 6.79
C MET A 96 -0.05 3.07 7.19
N ARG A 97 -0.35 3.13 8.49
CA ARG A 97 -1.66 3.54 9.02
C ARG A 97 -2.07 4.90 8.50
N TRP A 98 -1.22 5.91 8.66
CA TRP A 98 -1.55 7.29 8.29
C TRP A 98 -1.56 7.51 6.78
N ALA A 99 -0.71 6.80 6.02
CA ALA A 99 -0.82 6.78 4.57
C ALA A 99 -2.21 6.29 4.13
N ARG A 100 -2.68 5.16 4.67
CA ARG A 100 -4.00 4.60 4.35
C ARG A 100 -5.17 5.45 4.83
N GLU A 101 -5.07 6.00 6.04
CA GLU A 101 -6.11 6.86 6.59
C GLU A 101 -6.31 8.13 5.74
N THR A 102 -5.21 8.80 5.36
CA THR A 102 -5.31 10.02 4.55
C THR A 102 -5.87 9.72 3.15
N CYS A 103 -5.54 8.56 2.57
CA CYS A 103 -6.13 8.11 1.30
C CYS A 103 -7.61 7.76 1.45
N SER A 104 -8.01 7.14 2.56
CA SER A 104 -9.41 6.80 2.84
C SER A 104 -10.33 8.01 2.82
N GLN A 105 -9.83 9.14 3.32
CA GLN A 105 -10.53 10.43 3.25
C GLN A 105 -10.64 10.97 1.82
N LEU A 106 -9.65 10.72 0.96
CA LEU A 106 -9.75 11.06 -0.47
C LEU A 106 -10.80 10.19 -1.17
N LEU A 107 -10.81 8.89 -0.88
CA LEU A 107 -11.78 7.93 -1.46
C LEU A 107 -13.23 8.33 -1.15
N ASP A 108 -13.51 8.86 0.04
CA ASP A 108 -14.85 9.38 0.42
C ASP A 108 -15.32 10.58 -0.42
N ARG A 109 -14.39 11.28 -1.07
CA ARG A 109 -14.65 12.52 -1.83
C ARG A 109 -14.65 12.31 -3.34
N MET A 110 -14.24 11.13 -3.81
CA MET A 110 -14.13 10.82 -5.24
C MET A 110 -15.51 10.71 -5.88
N THR A 111 -15.66 11.37 -7.02
CA THR A 111 -16.81 11.32 -7.92
C THR A 111 -16.70 10.16 -8.92
N GLU A 112 -17.77 9.87 -9.65
CA GLU A 112 -17.74 8.88 -10.73
C GLU A 112 -16.71 9.20 -11.83
N ASP A 113 -16.42 10.49 -12.07
CA ASP A 113 -15.44 10.90 -13.07
C ASP A 113 -14.01 10.67 -12.56
N ASP A 114 -13.75 10.86 -11.26
CA ASP A 114 -12.44 10.60 -10.66
C ASP A 114 -12.05 9.11 -10.79
N TRP A 115 -13.03 8.21 -10.74
CA TRP A 115 -12.82 6.78 -10.97
C TRP A 115 -12.46 6.41 -12.41
N ARG A 116 -12.64 7.34 -13.37
CA ARG A 116 -12.29 7.12 -14.78
C ARG A 116 -10.93 7.70 -15.15
N ILE A 117 -10.24 8.34 -14.21
CA ILE A 117 -8.92 8.90 -14.44
C ILE A 117 -7.91 7.78 -14.71
N VAL A 118 -7.15 7.94 -15.79
CA VAL A 118 -6.06 7.06 -16.19
C VAL A 118 -4.82 7.91 -16.47
N GLY A 119 -3.73 7.60 -15.77
CA GLY A 119 -2.39 8.11 -16.04
C GLY A 119 -1.50 7.07 -16.69
N ARG A 120 -0.19 7.29 -16.60
CA ARG A 120 0.82 6.36 -17.10
C ARG A 120 1.81 5.98 -16.01
N HIS A 121 1.90 4.69 -15.71
CA HIS A 121 2.99 4.11 -14.95
C HIS A 121 4.26 4.01 -15.83
N THR A 122 5.42 4.31 -15.25
CA THR A 122 6.69 4.30 -16.00
C THR A 122 7.11 2.91 -16.47
N GLU A 123 6.56 1.86 -15.87
CA GLU A 123 6.93 0.46 -16.14
C GLU A 123 5.81 -0.36 -16.78
N SER A 124 4.56 -0.19 -16.35
CA SER A 124 3.43 -1.04 -16.75
C SER A 124 2.47 -0.37 -17.74
N GLY A 125 2.72 0.90 -18.12
CA GLY A 125 1.87 1.61 -19.09
C GLY A 125 0.63 2.22 -18.43
N PRO A 126 -0.58 2.08 -18.99
CA PRO A 126 -1.79 2.68 -18.43
C PRO A 126 -2.02 2.29 -16.96
N TYR A 127 -2.32 3.26 -16.11
CA TYR A 127 -2.59 3.05 -14.69
C TYR A 127 -3.60 4.08 -14.17
N GLY A 128 -4.78 3.63 -13.77
CA GLY A 128 -5.86 4.48 -13.29
C GLY A 128 -6.18 4.35 -11.80
N THR A 129 -7.12 5.18 -11.36
CA THR A 129 -7.60 5.19 -9.95
C THR A 129 -8.27 3.88 -9.55
N GLU A 130 -8.95 3.20 -10.49
CA GLU A 130 -9.48 1.85 -10.25
C GLU A 130 -8.39 0.78 -10.14
N ASP A 131 -7.30 0.89 -10.90
CA ASP A 131 -6.17 -0.05 -10.80
C ASP A 131 -5.47 0.13 -9.45
N TRP A 132 -5.26 1.39 -9.05
CA TRP A 132 -4.76 1.75 -7.72
C TRP A 132 -5.61 1.10 -6.62
N LEU A 133 -6.94 1.23 -6.68
CA LEU A 133 -7.82 0.67 -5.66
C LEU A 133 -7.72 -0.86 -5.60
N ARG A 134 -7.74 -1.55 -6.75
CA ARG A 134 -7.64 -3.02 -6.79
C ARG A 134 -6.33 -3.51 -6.17
N ILE A 135 -5.21 -2.89 -6.53
CA ILE A 135 -3.88 -3.26 -6.03
C ILE A 135 -3.82 -3.05 -4.53
N TYR A 136 -4.13 -1.84 -4.04
CA TYR A 136 -3.88 -1.49 -2.66
C TYR A 136 -4.95 -1.98 -1.68
N ALA A 137 -6.14 -2.34 -2.16
CA ALA A 137 -7.12 -3.07 -1.36
C ALA A 137 -6.63 -4.46 -0.97
N ALA A 138 -5.97 -5.18 -1.89
CA ALA A 138 -5.43 -6.52 -1.64
C ALA A 138 -4.06 -6.50 -0.94
N HIS A 139 -3.19 -5.55 -1.29
CA HIS A 139 -1.78 -5.50 -0.91
C HIS A 139 -1.48 -5.80 0.58
N ALA A 140 -2.16 -5.13 1.50
CA ALA A 140 -1.94 -5.35 2.94
C ALA A 140 -2.38 -6.75 3.39
N HIS A 141 -3.46 -7.29 2.80
CA HIS A 141 -3.99 -8.62 3.11
C HIS A 141 -3.12 -9.73 2.53
N ASP A 142 -2.52 -9.50 1.35
CA ASP A 142 -1.63 -10.47 0.72
C ASP A 142 -0.29 -10.60 1.48
N HIS A 143 0.08 -9.59 2.26
CA HIS A 143 1.31 -9.56 3.06
C HIS A 143 1.13 -9.97 4.53
N ALA A 144 -0.09 -9.88 5.07
CA ALA A 144 -0.42 -10.28 6.43
C ALA A 144 -0.53 -11.81 6.55
#